data_AF-R6I2Q7-F1
#
_entry.id   AF-R6I2Q7-F1
#
_cell.length_a   1.000
_cell.length_b   1.000
_cell.length_c   1.000
_cell.angle_alpha   90.00
_cell.angle_beta   90.00
_cell.angle_gamma   90.00
#
_symmetry.space_group_name_H-M   'P 1'
#
loop_
_entity.id
_entity.type
_entity.pdbx_description
1 polymer ?
#
loop_
_entity_poly.entity_id
_entity_poly.type
_entity_poly.pdbx_seq_one_letter_code
_entity_poly.pdbx_strand_id
1 'polypeptide(L)' 'MFENGKSKWVWMPLIPGAFYAFVTITYIMNASIGFNLPWTAAYIIGTVCAAAYLVGIIMYGKKRVAKVKLA' A
#
# COMPACT_ATOMS: atom_id res chain seq x y z
N MET A 1 1.85 13.76 -8.55
CA MET A 1 2.79 12.87 -9.29
C MET A 1 2.34 12.58 -10.71
N PHE A 2 1.04 12.35 -10.93
CA PHE A 2 0.50 12.11 -12.27
C PHE A 2 0.11 13.41 -13.01
N GLU A 3 -0.37 14.43 -12.29
CA GLU A 3 -0.74 15.74 -12.84
C GLU A 3 0.46 16.53 -13.39
N ASN A 4 1.65 16.33 -12.83
CA ASN A 4 2.87 17.03 -13.24
C ASN A 4 3.76 16.21 -14.20
N GLY A 5 3.23 15.14 -14.83
CA GLY A 5 3.98 14.27 -15.74
C GLY A 5 5.08 13.41 -15.10
N LYS A 6 5.27 13.47 -13.77
CA LYS A 6 6.33 12.78 -13.02
C LYS A 6 5.97 11.34 -12.61
N SER A 7 5.17 10.63 -13.42
CA SER A 7 4.72 9.26 -13.08
C SER A 7 5.87 8.25 -12.95
N LYS A 8 7.00 8.47 -13.65
CA LYS A 8 8.21 7.65 -13.54
C LYS A 8 8.76 7.59 -12.10
N TRP A 9 8.45 8.57 -11.26
CA TRP A 9 8.99 8.73 -9.91
C TRP A 9 8.05 8.17 -8.82
N VAL A 10 6.92 7.59 -9.20
CA VAL A 10 5.90 7.06 -8.28
C VAL A 10 6.43 5.91 -7.42
N TRP A 11 7.44 5.17 -7.88
CA TRP A 11 8.05 4.11 -7.08
C TRP A 11 8.71 4.61 -5.79
N MET A 12 9.22 5.85 -5.76
CA MET A 12 9.92 6.39 -4.58
C MET A 12 9.02 6.50 -3.34
N PRO A 13 7.79 7.06 -3.39
CA PRO A 13 6.87 7.04 -2.26
C PRO A 13 6.14 5.71 -2.08
N LEU A 14 6.04 4.86 -3.11
CA LEU A 14 5.40 3.56 -2.98
C LEU A 14 6.16 2.62 -2.03
N ILE A 15 7.49 2.66 -2.04
CA ILE A 15 8.33 1.84 -1.14
C ILE A 15 8.04 2.14 0.35
N PRO A 16 8.20 3.38 0.85
CA PRO A 16 7.90 3.68 2.24
C PRO A 16 6.41 3.49 2.54
N GLY A 17 5.51 3.84 1.61
CA GLY A 17 4.06 3.63 1.81
C GLY A 17 3.67 2.16 2.01
N ALA A 18 4.22 1.26 1.18
CA ALA A 18 4.00 -0.18 1.33
C ALA A 18 4.61 -0.74 2.61
N PHE A 19 5.79 -0.26 2.99
CA PHE A 19 6.44 -0.63 4.26
C PHE A 19 5.59 -0.21 5.46
N TYR A 20 5.08 1.03 5.49
CA TYR A 20 4.21 1.49 6.56
C TYR A 20 2.92 0.68 6.65
N ALA A 21 2.30 0.34 5.51
CA ALA A 21 1.12 -0.52 5.49
C ALA A 21 1.42 -1.92 6.05
N PHE A 22 2.55 -2.52 5.63
CA PHE A 22 3.00 -3.83 6.11
C PHE A 22 3.22 -3.83 7.63
N VAL A 23 4.03 -2.89 8.13
CA VAL A 23 4.38 -2.79 9.55
C VAL A 23 3.12 -2.55 10.38
N THR A 24 2.29 -1.58 10.00
CA THR A 24 1.08 -1.23 10.76
C THR A 24 0.15 -2.43 10.88
N ILE A 25 -0.11 -3.14 9.79
CA ILE A 25 -1.03 -4.28 9.80
C ILE A 25 -0.42 -5.44 10.58
N THR A 26 0.85 -5.76 10.35
CA THR A 26 1.54 -6.83 11.09
C THR A 26 1.47 -6.61 12.60
N TYR A 27 1.75 -5.38 13.07
CA TYR A 27 1.70 -5.07 14.50
C TYR A 27 0.27 -5.12 15.06
N ILE A 28 -0.73 -4.64 14.32
CA ILE A 28 -2.14 -4.74 14.75
C ILE A 28 -2.58 -6.21 14.86
N MET A 29 -2.17 -7.06 13.90
CA MET A 29 -2.50 -8.48 13.91
C MET A 29 -1.79 -9.24 15.05
N ASN A 30 -0.56 -8.86 15.39
CA ASN A 30 0.19 -9.48 16.49
C ASN A 30 -0.16 -8.92 17.88
N ALA A 31 -0.62 -7.67 17.97
CA ALA A 31 -0.84 -6.97 19.24
C ALA A 31 -1.68 -7.77 20.23
N SER A 32 -1.30 -7.72 21.50
CA SER A 32 -1.96 -8.51 22.55
C SER A 32 -3.43 -8.15 22.76
N ILE A 33 -3.81 -6.89 22.48
CA ILE A 33 -5.18 -6.36 22.55
C ILE A 33 -5.87 -6.42 21.16
N GLY A 34 -5.10 -6.69 20.10
CA GLY A 34 -5.60 -6.85 18.73
C GLY A 34 -6.09 -8.27 18.48
N PHE A 35 -5.49 -8.94 17.49
CA PHE A 35 -5.84 -10.32 17.12
C PHE A 35 -5.00 -11.39 17.81
N ASN A 36 -3.96 -10.99 18.57
CA ASN A 36 -3.06 -11.88 19.31
C ASN A 36 -2.49 -13.05 18.45
N LEU A 37 -2.29 -12.81 17.16
CA LEU A 37 -1.80 -13.85 16.25
C LEU A 37 -0.28 -14.01 16.41
N PRO A 38 0.24 -15.24 16.24
CA PRO A 38 1.69 -15.46 16.20
C PRO A 38 2.30 -14.66 15.07
N TRP A 39 3.54 -14.21 15.28
CA TRP A 39 4.29 -13.36 14.33
C TRP A 39 4.25 -13.89 12.89
N THR A 40 4.41 -15.20 12.69
CA THR A 40 4.34 -15.84 11.37
C THR A 40 3.03 -15.54 10.64
N ALA A 41 1.88 -15.69 11.32
CA ALA A 41 0.58 -15.41 10.72
C ALA A 41 0.38 -13.91 10.48
N ALA A 42 0.81 -13.08 11.44
CA ALA A 42 0.75 -11.63 11.33
C ALA A 42 1.56 -11.10 10.12
N TYR A 43 2.76 -11.63 9.89
CA TYR A 43 3.60 -11.27 8.74
C TYR A 43 2.98 -11.67 7.39
N ILE A 44 2.35 -12.84 7.31
CA ILE A 44 1.65 -13.27 6.10
C ILE A 44 0.52 -12.29 5.78
N ILE A 45 -0.31 -11.97 6.77
CA ILE A 45 -1.44 -11.04 6.60
C ILE A 45 -0.94 -9.63 6.25
N GLY A 46 0.07 -9.13 6.95
CA GLY A 46 0.70 -7.85 6.66
C GLY A 46 1.21 -7.77 5.22
N THR A 47 1.83 -8.85 4.72
CA THR A 47 2.34 -8.93 3.34
C THR A 47 1.21 -8.89 2.32
N VAL A 48 0.15 -9.67 2.53
CA VAL A 48 -1.02 -9.70 1.63
C VAL A 48 -1.69 -8.33 1.58
N CYS A 49 -1.89 -7.68 2.73
CA CYS A 49 -2.51 -6.37 2.78
C CYS A 49 -1.63 -5.27 2.17
N ALA A 50 -0.30 -5.32 2.37
CA ALA A 50 0.62 -4.38 1.73
C ALA A 50 0.62 -4.52 0.20
N ALA A 51 0.55 -5.76 -0.31
CA ALA A 51 0.40 -6.02 -1.75
C ALA A 51 -0.93 -5.47 -2.28
N ALA A 52 -2.04 -5.70 -1.57
CA ALA A 52 -3.35 -5.16 -1.94
C ALA A 52 -3.36 -3.62 -1.95
N TYR A 53 -2.73 -2.98 -0.96
CA TYR A 53 -2.56 -1.53 -0.90
C TYR A 53 -1.77 -1.00 -2.10
N LEU A 54 -0.66 -1.64 -2.46
CA LEU A 54 0.18 -1.25 -3.60
C LEU A 54 -0.59 -1.34 -4.92
N VAL A 55 -1.29 -2.45 -5.15
CA VAL A 55 -2.14 -2.66 -6.33
C VAL A 55 -3.24 -1.60 -6.39
N GLY A 56 -3.92 -1.34 -5.27
CA GLY A 56 -4.95 -0.32 -5.15
C GLY A 56 -4.46 1.07 -5.55
N ILE A 57 -3.29 1.49 -5.07
CA ILE A 57 -2.70 2.79 -5.43
C ILE A 57 -2.35 2.85 -6.91
N ILE A 58 -1.74 1.81 -7.47
CA ILE A 58 -1.35 1.79 -8.90
C ILE A 58 -2.61 1.88 -9.78
N MET A 59 -3.65 1.10 -9.47
CA MET A 59 -4.93 1.15 -10.20
C MET A 59 -5.61 2.51 -10.09
N TYR A 60 -5.64 3.08 -8.88
CA TYR A 60 -6.20 4.41 -8.65
C TYR A 60 -5.46 5.49 -9.44
N GLY A 61 -4.12 5.48 -9.39
CA GLY A 61 -3.27 6.39 -10.17
C GLY A 61 -3.56 6.32 -11.67
N LYS A 62 -3.66 5.10 -12.23
CA LYS A 62 -4.02 4.89 -13.65
C LYS A 62 -5.41 5.45 -13.99
N LYS A 63 -6.41 5.19 -13.14
CA LYS A 63 -7.78 5.72 -13.34
C LYS A 63 -7.84 7.25 -13.25
N ARG A 64 -7.08 7.86 -12.34
CA ARG A 64 -7.02 9.33 -12.21
C ARG A 64 -6.37 10.00 -13.41
N VAL A 65 -5.27 9.45 -13.93
CA VAL A 65 -4.63 9.95 -15.16
C VAL A 65 -5.60 9.91 -16.35
N ALA A 66 -6.34 8.82 -16.52
CA ALA A 66 -7.31 8.70 -17.61
C ALA A 66 -8.41 9.78 -17.52
N LYS A 67 -8.88 10.11 -16.31
CA LYS A 67 -9.87 11.17 -16.09
C LYS A 67 -9.32 12.57 -16.35
N VAL A 68 -8.09 12.86 -15.91
CA VAL A 68 -7.46 14.19 -16.13
C VAL A 68 -7.19 14.45 -17.61
N LYS A 69 -6.92 13.43 -18.42
CA LYS A 69 -6.74 13.59 -19.88
C LYS A 69 -8.03 13.87 -20.67
N LEU A 70 -9.19 13.62 -20.06
CA LEU A 70 -10.51 13.78 -20.68
C LEU A 70 -11.21 15.10 -20.31
N ALA A 71 -10.64 15.85 -19.36
CA ALA A 71 -11.11 17.16 -18.91
C ALA A 71 -10.25 18.27 -19.54
#